data_AF-A0A5F5PHR3-F1
#
_entry.id   AF-A0A5F5PHR3-F1
#
_cell.length_a   1.000
_cell.length_b   1.000
_cell.length_c   1.000
_cell.angle_alpha   90.00
_cell.angle_beta   90.00
_cell.angle_gamma   90.00
#
_symmetry.space_group_name_H-M   'P 1'
#
loop_
_entity.id
_entity.type
_entity.pdbx_description
1 polymer ?
#
loop_
_entity_poly.entity_id
_entity_poly.type
_entity_poly.pdbx_seq_one_letter_code
_entity_poly.pdbx_strand_id
1 'polypeptide(L)'
;MPPISLSPPSSRRGESCVDHYPAHPSEPPRKESIMHPKSDVLSQDELRKKLYQTFKDRGILDTLKTQLRNQLIHELMHPVLSGELKPQSISVEGSTLLVGASNSLVVDHLRRCGYEYSLSVFFPESGLAKEQIFTMQDLLQLININPESSLYKSLISGFDKENQKGFLMQFLKELAEYHQAKESCDAGTQTSSTFPSKDSLAEKLQVIDDQFADAYPQRPTLECLEIKLNEYKREIEQQLRAEMCQKLKYFKDTEIAKVKMEEKRKSKKEVAEFWNKFDRACQAKSEALISREKMTLERIQQHQETETREIYAQRQLLLKDIDLLRGREAELKQRIEAFELYISFDVVYCSLALQISQRRELTHSFSLRLERSAFCTTSRYGLI
;
A
#
# COMPACT_ATOMS: atom_id res chain seq x y z
N MET A 1 67.09 14.82 13.06
CA MET A 1 67.27 14.22 14.40
C MET A 1 66.27 14.83 15.38
N PRO A 2 65.97 14.18 16.51
CA PRO A 2 64.97 14.60 17.51
C PRO A 2 65.60 15.51 18.58
N PRO A 3 64.90 15.84 19.70
CA PRO A 3 63.53 16.38 19.86
C PRO A 3 63.59 17.67 20.72
N ILE A 4 62.49 18.10 21.35
CA ILE A 4 62.42 18.33 22.81
C ILE A 4 60.96 18.49 23.25
N SER A 5 60.63 17.94 24.42
CA SER A 5 59.33 18.03 25.09
C SER A 5 59.45 18.89 26.35
N LEU A 6 58.43 19.69 26.70
CA LEU A 6 58.29 20.27 28.04
C LEU A 6 56.81 20.39 28.45
N SER A 7 56.53 20.09 29.72
CA SER A 7 55.18 20.12 30.33
C SER A 7 55.05 21.30 31.30
N PRO A 8 53.85 21.85 31.54
CA PRO A 8 53.57 22.74 32.68
C PRO A 8 52.96 21.97 33.89
N PRO A 9 53.04 22.52 35.13
CA PRO A 9 52.77 21.78 36.38
C PRO A 9 51.42 22.14 37.07
N SER A 10 51.23 21.65 38.31
CA SER A 10 50.01 21.76 39.14
C SER A 10 50.12 22.81 40.28
N SER A 11 49.16 22.80 41.22
CA SER A 11 48.94 23.72 42.38
C SER A 11 48.19 25.02 42.05
N ARG A 12 47.34 25.59 42.93
CA ARG A 12 47.00 25.28 44.36
C ARG A 12 45.63 25.88 44.76
N ARG A 13 45.01 25.31 45.82
CA ARG A 13 44.41 25.94 47.05
C ARG A 13 43.74 27.33 46.94
N GLY A 14 42.59 27.63 47.56
CA GLY A 14 41.74 26.88 48.52
C GLY A 14 40.66 27.81 49.16
N GLU A 15 40.11 27.42 50.33
CA GLU A 15 39.13 28.16 51.18
C GLU A 15 37.69 28.29 50.59
N SER A 16 36.54 27.99 51.25
CA SER A 16 36.01 28.05 52.64
C SER A 16 35.45 29.44 53.04
N CYS A 17 34.30 29.61 53.72
CA CYS A 17 33.60 28.79 54.74
C CYS A 17 32.05 29.01 54.68
N VAL A 18 31.19 28.03 55.02
CA VAL A 18 30.47 27.82 56.32
C VAL A 18 29.44 28.93 56.66
N ASP A 19 28.20 28.67 57.09
CA ASP A 19 27.50 27.44 57.54
C ASP A 19 26.15 27.23 56.76
N HIS A 20 25.06 26.54 57.13
CA HIS A 20 24.56 25.84 58.35
C HIS A 20 23.57 24.70 58.01
N TYR A 21 23.33 23.77 58.95
CA TYR A 21 22.28 22.73 58.89
C TYR A 21 21.81 22.32 60.31
N PRO A 22 20.50 22.04 60.51
CA PRO A 22 20.04 20.63 60.57
C PRO A 22 18.61 20.43 59.98
N ALA A 23 18.03 19.24 59.79
CA ALA A 23 18.48 17.86 59.51
C ALA A 23 17.20 16.99 59.23
N HIS A 24 17.35 15.75 58.74
CA HIS A 24 16.29 14.76 58.39
C HIS A 24 15.68 14.88 56.95
N PRO A 25 15.24 13.77 56.32
CA PRO A 25 16.21 12.84 55.73
C PRO A 25 15.89 12.32 54.31
N SER A 26 16.92 12.34 53.45
CA SER A 26 17.23 11.34 52.40
C SER A 26 16.14 10.84 51.42
N GLU A 27 16.06 11.48 50.24
CA GLU A 27 15.97 10.78 48.95
C GLU A 27 16.93 11.46 47.93
N PRO A 28 17.67 10.71 47.09
CA PRO A 28 18.63 11.29 46.14
C PRO A 28 17.99 11.64 44.78
N PRO A 29 18.32 12.81 44.17
CA PRO A 29 17.74 13.23 42.90
C PRO A 29 18.32 12.48 41.69
N ARG A 30 17.54 12.48 40.59
CA ARG A 30 17.92 11.90 39.30
C ARG A 30 19.12 12.63 38.71
N LYS A 31 20.12 11.89 38.20
CA LYS A 31 21.12 12.44 37.28
C LYS A 31 20.58 12.32 35.86
N GLU A 32 20.41 13.46 35.19
CA GLU A 32 20.14 13.49 33.76
C GLU A 32 21.39 13.06 32.99
N SER A 33 21.21 12.16 32.03
CA SER A 33 22.26 11.73 31.10
C SER A 33 21.96 12.32 29.72
N ILE A 34 22.95 13.01 29.15
CA ILE A 34 22.80 13.70 27.86
C ILE A 34 22.62 12.66 26.74
N MET A 35 21.38 12.53 26.26
CA MET A 35 21.01 11.60 25.21
C MET A 35 21.50 12.09 23.84
N HIS A 36 22.57 11.50 23.33
CA HIS A 36 22.75 11.41 21.87
C HIS A 36 21.60 10.56 21.29
N PRO A 37 20.86 11.06 20.28
CA PRO A 37 19.84 10.27 19.61
C PRO A 37 20.50 9.20 18.71
N LYS A 38 20.86 8.05 19.31
CA LYS A 38 21.10 6.84 18.53
C LYS A 38 19.79 6.45 17.85
N SER A 39 19.82 6.26 16.53
CA SER A 39 18.68 5.73 15.80
C SER A 39 18.38 4.31 16.28
N ASP A 40 17.30 4.16 17.04
CA ASP A 40 16.83 2.89 17.57
C ASP A 40 16.27 2.06 16.40
N VAL A 41 17.15 1.32 15.72
CA VAL A 41 16.79 0.43 14.60
C VAL A 41 16.08 -0.79 15.17
N LEU A 42 14.81 -0.59 15.50
CA LEU A 42 13.94 -1.62 16.07
C LEU A 42 13.99 -2.89 15.24
N SER A 43 14.22 -4.02 15.89
CA SER A 43 14.14 -5.33 15.22
C SER A 43 12.75 -5.52 14.62
N GLN A 44 12.66 -6.22 13.49
CA GLN A 44 11.38 -6.49 12.83
C GLN A 44 10.36 -7.13 13.79
N ASP A 45 10.82 -7.95 14.73
CA ASP A 45 9.97 -8.59 15.75
C ASP A 45 9.60 -7.68 16.92
N GLU A 46 10.42 -6.66 17.22
CA GLU A 46 10.05 -5.63 18.20
C GLU A 46 9.02 -4.66 17.61
N LEU A 47 9.16 -4.31 16.33
CA LEU A 47 8.16 -3.55 15.59
C LEU A 47 6.84 -4.34 15.48
N ARG A 48 6.88 -5.63 15.15
CA ARG A 48 5.71 -6.53 15.18
C ARG A 48 5.04 -6.56 16.58
N LYS A 49 5.83 -6.73 17.65
CA LYS A 49 5.32 -6.72 19.04
C LYS A 49 4.70 -5.37 19.43
N LYS A 50 5.36 -4.25 19.12
CA LYS A 50 4.83 -2.89 19.38
C LYS A 50 3.55 -2.61 18.57
N LEU A 51 3.46 -3.06 17.32
CA LEU A 51 2.23 -2.94 16.51
C LEU A 51 1.09 -3.81 17.06
N TYR A 52 1.36 -5.09 17.37
CA TYR A 52 0.36 -5.97 17.97
C TYR A 52 -0.17 -5.42 19.30
N GLN A 53 0.73 -4.94 20.16
CA GLN A 53 0.38 -4.34 21.45
C GLN A 53 -0.44 -3.04 21.26
N THR A 54 -0.03 -2.13 20.38
CA THR A 54 -0.79 -0.89 20.13
C THR A 54 -2.16 -1.12 19.46
N PHE A 55 -2.32 -2.16 18.64
CA PHE A 55 -3.65 -2.54 18.12
C PHE A 55 -4.53 -3.22 19.19
N LYS A 56 -3.93 -3.93 20.14
CA LYS A 56 -4.62 -4.52 21.30
C LYS A 56 -5.06 -3.43 22.29
N ASP A 57 -4.16 -2.53 22.70
CA ASP A 57 -4.42 -1.45 23.65
C ASP A 57 -5.47 -0.45 23.16
N ARG A 58 -5.59 -0.30 21.83
CA ARG A 58 -6.63 0.54 21.19
C ARG A 58 -7.95 -0.20 20.92
N GLY A 59 -8.06 -1.49 21.24
CA GLY A 59 -9.25 -2.30 20.97
C GLY A 59 -9.52 -2.60 19.48
N ILE A 60 -8.60 -2.23 18.58
CA ILE A 60 -8.77 -2.38 17.11
C ILE A 60 -8.52 -3.83 16.67
N LEU A 61 -7.75 -4.61 17.45
CA LEU A 61 -7.30 -5.96 17.11
C LEU A 61 -8.44 -6.89 16.64
N ASP A 62 -9.55 -6.95 17.38
CA ASP A 62 -10.67 -7.84 17.04
C ASP A 62 -11.51 -7.32 15.86
N THR A 63 -11.55 -6.00 15.65
CA THR A 63 -12.14 -5.40 14.45
C THR A 63 -11.32 -5.78 13.21
N LEU A 64 -9.99 -5.64 13.28
CA LEU A 64 -9.07 -6.00 12.20
C LEU A 64 -9.10 -7.51 11.90
N LYS A 65 -9.12 -8.34 12.95
CA LYS A 65 -9.27 -9.80 12.84
C LYS A 65 -10.59 -10.21 12.19
N THR A 66 -11.68 -9.51 12.49
CA THR A 66 -12.99 -9.73 11.87
C THR A 66 -13.00 -9.28 10.41
N GLN A 67 -12.40 -8.12 10.09
CA GLN A 67 -12.25 -7.64 8.72
C GLN A 67 -11.40 -8.59 7.85
N LEU A 68 -10.23 -9.03 8.35
CA LEU A 68 -9.38 -10.00 7.66
C LEU A 68 -10.08 -11.35 7.48
N ARG A 69 -10.83 -11.83 8.48
CA ARG A 69 -11.63 -13.06 8.34
C ARG A 69 -12.73 -12.91 7.29
N ASN A 70 -13.40 -11.77 7.25
CA ASN A 70 -14.46 -11.50 6.27
C ASN A 70 -13.90 -11.32 4.85
N GLN A 71 -12.74 -10.69 4.68
CA GLN A 71 -12.03 -10.64 3.40
C GLN A 71 -11.61 -12.04 2.94
N LEU A 72 -10.99 -12.84 3.81
CA LEU A 72 -10.59 -14.21 3.47
C LEU A 72 -11.80 -15.10 3.13
N ILE A 73 -12.92 -14.97 3.85
CA ILE A 73 -14.18 -15.65 3.49
C ILE A 73 -14.69 -15.16 2.13
N HIS A 74 -14.63 -13.85 1.84
CA HIS A 74 -15.07 -13.33 0.54
C HIS A 74 -14.17 -13.79 -0.62
N GLU A 75 -12.85 -13.89 -0.43
CA GLU A 75 -11.93 -14.42 -1.44
C GLU A 75 -12.06 -15.95 -1.62
N LEU A 76 -12.46 -16.68 -0.57
CA LEU A 76 -12.71 -18.13 -0.66
C LEU A 76 -14.10 -18.47 -1.22
N MET A 77 -15.13 -17.65 -0.95
CA MET A 77 -16.48 -17.83 -1.51
C MET A 77 -16.64 -17.25 -2.92
N HIS A 78 -15.83 -16.25 -3.26
CA HIS A 78 -15.69 -15.72 -4.61
C HIS A 78 -14.21 -15.76 -5.01
N PRO A 79 -13.67 -16.93 -5.44
CA PRO A 79 -12.30 -17.05 -5.94
C PRO A 79 -12.06 -16.01 -7.05
N VAL A 80 -11.18 -15.05 -6.75
CA VAL A 80 -11.15 -13.77 -7.46
C VAL A 80 -10.55 -13.90 -8.86
N LEU A 81 -11.43 -13.85 -9.86
CA LEU A 81 -11.16 -13.31 -11.20
C LEU A 81 -9.81 -13.74 -11.83
N SER A 82 -9.49 -15.04 -11.76
CA SER A 82 -8.26 -15.61 -12.36
C SER A 82 -8.50 -17.06 -12.81
N GLY A 83 -8.96 -17.19 -14.05
CA GLY A 83 -9.28 -18.46 -14.69
C GLY A 83 -10.78 -18.77 -14.69
N GLU A 84 -11.36 -18.98 -15.88
CA GLU A 84 -12.66 -19.64 -15.99
C GLU A 84 -12.50 -21.11 -15.61
N LEU A 85 -12.69 -21.45 -14.33
CA LEU A 85 -13.15 -22.78 -13.93
C LEU A 85 -14.67 -22.91 -14.14
N LYS A 86 -15.12 -22.55 -15.35
CA LYS A 86 -16.18 -23.37 -15.95
C LYS A 86 -15.59 -24.77 -16.09
N PRO A 87 -16.32 -25.84 -15.72
CA PRO A 87 -16.01 -27.14 -16.28
C PRO A 87 -15.92 -26.98 -17.79
N GLN A 88 -14.88 -27.53 -18.43
CA GLN A 88 -14.83 -27.53 -19.88
C GLN A 88 -16.08 -28.28 -20.35
N SER A 89 -17.03 -27.54 -20.91
CA SER A 89 -18.24 -28.11 -21.50
C SER A 89 -17.78 -28.93 -22.69
N ILE A 90 -17.57 -30.22 -22.46
CA ILE A 90 -17.37 -31.20 -23.52
C ILE A 90 -18.54 -30.98 -24.46
N SER A 91 -18.25 -30.64 -25.72
CA SER A 91 -19.26 -30.41 -26.75
C SER A 91 -19.84 -31.76 -27.21
N VAL A 92 -20.40 -32.50 -26.25
CA VAL A 92 -21.25 -33.66 -26.52
C VAL A 92 -22.42 -33.14 -27.34
N GLU A 93 -22.60 -33.68 -28.53
CA GLU A 93 -23.57 -33.20 -29.50
C GLU A 93 -24.97 -33.72 -29.15
N GLY A 94 -25.49 -33.19 -28.04
CA GLY A 94 -26.77 -33.51 -27.42
C GLY A 94 -27.32 -32.28 -26.69
N SER A 95 -28.64 -32.19 -26.57
CA SER A 95 -29.29 -30.97 -26.08
C SER A 95 -28.90 -30.64 -24.63
N THR A 96 -28.81 -29.35 -24.31
CA THR A 96 -28.52 -28.84 -22.96
C THR A 96 -29.48 -29.41 -21.90
N LEU A 97 -30.72 -29.72 -22.31
CA LEU A 97 -31.73 -30.38 -21.48
C LEU A 97 -31.31 -31.80 -21.08
N LEU A 98 -30.76 -32.61 -22.01
CA LEU A 98 -30.29 -33.97 -21.70
C LEU A 98 -29.10 -33.96 -20.72
N VAL A 99 -28.24 -32.95 -20.79
CA VAL A 99 -27.14 -32.76 -19.82
C VAL A 99 -27.68 -32.38 -18.44
N GLY A 100 -28.62 -31.43 -18.37
CA GLY A 100 -29.28 -31.05 -17.11
C GLY A 100 -30.07 -32.20 -16.47
N ALA A 101 -30.75 -33.02 -17.29
CA ALA A 101 -31.42 -34.24 -16.86
C ALA A 101 -30.44 -35.31 -16.34
N SER A 102 -29.34 -35.55 -17.05
CA SER A 102 -28.27 -36.46 -16.62
C SER A 102 -27.69 -36.05 -15.26
N ASN A 103 -27.41 -34.75 -15.08
CA ASN A 103 -26.95 -34.21 -13.80
C ASN A 103 -28.03 -34.31 -12.70
N SER A 104 -29.32 -34.17 -13.05
CA SER A 104 -30.44 -34.34 -12.12
C SER A 104 -30.63 -35.80 -11.65
N LEU A 105 -30.41 -36.78 -12.52
CA LEU A 105 -30.38 -38.21 -12.16
C LEU A 105 -29.28 -38.51 -11.14
N VAL A 106 -28.10 -37.92 -11.33
CA VAL A 106 -26.99 -38.00 -10.37
C VAL A 106 -27.33 -37.31 -9.06
N VAL A 107 -27.96 -36.12 -9.08
CA VAL A 107 -28.39 -35.40 -7.86
C VAL A 107 -29.41 -36.18 -7.03
N ASP A 108 -30.44 -36.79 -7.63
CA ASP A 108 -31.38 -37.66 -6.89
C ASP A 108 -30.67 -38.87 -6.28
N HIS A 109 -29.76 -39.51 -7.04
CA HIS A 109 -28.98 -40.64 -6.55
C HIS A 109 -28.06 -40.27 -5.39
N LEU A 110 -27.23 -39.22 -5.53
CA LEU A 110 -26.34 -38.74 -4.47
C LEU A 110 -27.11 -38.38 -3.19
N ARG A 111 -28.27 -37.72 -3.33
CA ARG A 111 -29.14 -37.34 -2.21
C ARG A 111 -29.74 -38.57 -1.52
N ARG A 112 -30.32 -39.53 -2.25
CA ARG A 112 -30.94 -40.71 -1.62
C ARG A 112 -29.93 -41.70 -1.04
N CYS A 113 -28.70 -41.71 -1.54
CA CYS A 113 -27.60 -42.49 -0.95
C CYS A 113 -26.84 -41.76 0.17
N GLY A 114 -27.27 -40.55 0.57
CA GLY A 114 -26.71 -39.80 1.70
C GLY A 114 -25.29 -39.28 1.48
N TYR A 115 -24.87 -39.10 0.23
CA TYR A 115 -23.53 -38.64 -0.14
C TYR A 115 -23.40 -37.11 -0.02
N GLU A 116 -23.73 -36.55 1.15
CA GLU A 116 -23.84 -35.09 1.40
C GLU A 116 -22.59 -34.31 0.98
N TYR A 117 -21.39 -34.82 1.26
CA TYR A 117 -20.14 -34.17 0.84
C TYR A 117 -20.03 -34.12 -0.69
N SER A 118 -20.20 -35.25 -1.38
CA SER A 118 -20.16 -35.34 -2.84
C SER A 118 -21.26 -34.48 -3.48
N LEU A 119 -22.46 -34.44 -2.89
CA LEU A 119 -23.55 -33.57 -3.33
C LEU A 119 -23.20 -32.09 -3.17
N SER A 120 -22.56 -31.70 -2.06
CA SER A 120 -22.16 -30.30 -1.81
C SER A 120 -21.10 -29.77 -2.79
N VAL A 121 -20.28 -30.67 -3.34
CA VAL A 121 -19.26 -30.36 -4.38
C VAL A 121 -19.87 -30.45 -5.78
N PHE A 122 -20.64 -31.50 -6.07
CA PHE A 122 -21.27 -31.70 -7.38
C PHE A 122 -22.32 -30.64 -7.72
N PHE A 123 -23.01 -30.05 -6.74
CA PHE A 123 -24.02 -29.03 -7.01
C PHE A 123 -23.46 -27.77 -7.69
N PRO A 124 -22.43 -27.09 -7.17
CA PRO A 124 -21.78 -25.98 -7.87
C PRO A 124 -21.00 -26.43 -9.13
N GLU A 125 -20.35 -27.60 -9.11
CA GLU A 125 -19.58 -28.09 -10.28
C GLU A 125 -20.45 -28.42 -11.49
N SER A 126 -21.64 -29.00 -11.28
CA SER A 126 -22.58 -29.38 -12.35
C SER A 126 -23.34 -28.18 -12.97
N GLY A 127 -23.19 -26.99 -12.40
CA GLY A 127 -23.87 -25.77 -12.84
C GLY A 127 -25.40 -25.76 -12.60
N LEU A 128 -25.94 -26.76 -11.88
CA LEU A 128 -27.37 -26.85 -11.60
C LEU A 128 -27.82 -25.77 -10.62
N ALA A 129 -28.83 -24.99 -10.99
CA ALA A 129 -29.60 -24.19 -10.04
C ALA A 129 -30.52 -25.11 -9.22
N LYS A 130 -30.82 -24.74 -7.96
CA LYS A 130 -31.78 -25.48 -7.10
C LYS A 130 -33.19 -25.55 -7.69
N GLU A 131 -33.48 -24.69 -8.65
CA GLU A 131 -34.75 -24.56 -9.38
C GLU A 131 -34.79 -25.37 -10.69
N GLN A 132 -33.66 -25.96 -11.13
CA GLN A 132 -33.55 -26.72 -12.40
C GLN A 132 -33.49 -28.25 -12.19
N ILE A 133 -33.90 -28.74 -11.02
CA ILE A 133 -33.97 -30.19 -10.76
C ILE A 133 -35.24 -30.73 -11.42
N PHE A 134 -35.07 -31.45 -12.53
CA PHE A 134 -36.18 -32.09 -13.26
C PHE A 134 -36.97 -33.08 -12.38
N THR A 135 -38.29 -33.11 -12.53
CA THR A 135 -39.12 -34.14 -11.89
C THR A 135 -38.99 -35.47 -12.63
N MET A 136 -39.43 -36.56 -12.00
CA MET A 136 -39.38 -37.89 -12.63
C MET A 136 -40.26 -37.98 -13.88
N GLN A 137 -41.32 -37.20 -13.96
CA GLN A 137 -42.20 -37.13 -15.13
C GLN A 137 -41.48 -36.43 -16.29
N ASP A 138 -40.79 -35.32 -16.02
CA ASP A 138 -39.97 -34.62 -17.02
C ASP A 138 -38.81 -35.51 -17.52
N LEU A 139 -38.16 -36.24 -16.61
CA LEU A 139 -37.06 -37.16 -16.94
C LEU A 139 -37.53 -38.32 -17.84
N LEU A 140 -38.64 -38.98 -17.50
CA LEU A 140 -39.22 -40.05 -18.33
C LEU A 140 -39.63 -39.54 -19.71
N GLN A 141 -40.19 -38.33 -19.80
CA GLN A 141 -40.56 -37.68 -21.05
C GLN A 141 -39.33 -37.31 -21.90
N LEU A 142 -38.28 -36.75 -21.30
CA LEU A 142 -37.06 -36.33 -22.02
C LEU A 142 -36.23 -37.53 -22.52
N ILE A 143 -36.29 -38.67 -21.82
CA ILE A 143 -35.68 -39.95 -22.26
C ILE A 143 -36.55 -40.63 -23.35
N ASN A 144 -37.69 -40.04 -23.75
CA ASN A 144 -38.62 -40.54 -24.77
C ASN A 144 -39.15 -41.97 -24.50
N ILE A 145 -39.33 -42.32 -23.23
CA ILE A 145 -39.92 -43.61 -22.85
C ILE A 145 -41.43 -43.55 -23.12
N ASN A 146 -41.92 -44.34 -24.07
CA ASN A 146 -43.33 -44.38 -24.46
C ASN A 146 -44.22 -44.70 -23.23
N PRO A 147 -45.20 -43.83 -22.87
CA PRO A 147 -46.10 -44.04 -21.74
C PRO A 147 -46.86 -45.38 -21.75
N GLU A 148 -47.11 -45.95 -22.93
CA GLU A 148 -47.81 -47.24 -23.03
C GLU A 148 -46.91 -48.46 -22.79
N SER A 149 -45.58 -48.28 -22.79
CA SER A 149 -44.63 -49.38 -22.57
C SER A 149 -44.74 -49.99 -21.17
N SER A 150 -44.46 -51.29 -21.08
CA SER A 150 -44.34 -51.99 -19.79
C SER A 150 -43.29 -51.34 -18.89
N LEU A 151 -42.14 -50.96 -19.45
CA LEU A 151 -41.04 -50.31 -18.73
C LEU A 151 -41.43 -48.96 -18.11
N TYR A 152 -42.22 -48.12 -18.81
CA TYR A 152 -42.77 -46.89 -18.22
C TYR A 152 -43.68 -47.18 -17.02
N LYS A 153 -44.56 -48.18 -17.17
CA LYS A 153 -45.54 -48.58 -16.15
C LYS A 153 -44.87 -49.22 -14.93
N SER A 154 -43.78 -49.98 -15.11
CA SER A 154 -42.92 -50.44 -14.02
C SER A 154 -42.22 -49.29 -13.31
N LEU A 155 -41.59 -48.36 -14.04
CA LEU A 155 -40.83 -47.25 -13.45
C LEU A 155 -41.70 -46.33 -12.58
N ILE A 156 -42.95 -46.06 -13.00
CA ILE A 156 -43.90 -45.28 -12.19
C ILE A 156 -44.39 -46.10 -10.98
N SER A 157 -44.89 -47.32 -11.18
CA SER A 157 -45.45 -48.14 -10.08
C SER A 157 -44.41 -48.69 -9.10
N GLY A 158 -43.13 -48.63 -9.46
CA GLY A 158 -41.99 -48.81 -8.56
C GLY A 158 -41.74 -47.59 -7.67
N PHE A 159 -41.98 -46.36 -8.16
CA PHE A 159 -41.53 -45.12 -7.51
C PHE A 159 -42.18 -44.85 -6.15
N ASP A 160 -43.50 -45.03 -6.05
CA ASP A 160 -44.28 -44.75 -4.83
C ASP A 160 -43.96 -45.69 -3.65
N LYS A 161 -43.25 -46.80 -3.91
CA LYS A 161 -42.92 -47.83 -2.92
C LYS A 161 -41.62 -47.51 -2.17
N GLU A 162 -41.66 -46.45 -1.37
CA GLU A 162 -40.67 -46.09 -0.32
C GLU A 162 -39.19 -46.36 -0.68
N ASN A 163 -38.75 -45.83 -1.81
CA ASN A 163 -37.46 -46.18 -2.40
C ASN A 163 -36.25 -45.59 -1.65
N GLN A 164 -35.60 -46.44 -0.83
CA GLN A 164 -34.30 -46.18 -0.19
C GLN A 164 -33.13 -46.01 -1.19
N LYS A 165 -33.35 -46.15 -2.51
CA LYS A 165 -32.35 -46.02 -3.56
C LYS A 165 -32.91 -45.15 -4.69
N GLY A 166 -32.13 -44.18 -5.17
CA GLY A 166 -32.58 -43.17 -6.14
C GLY A 166 -33.07 -43.74 -7.47
N PHE A 167 -33.82 -42.93 -8.23
CA PHE A 167 -34.48 -43.31 -9.50
C PHE A 167 -33.51 -43.97 -10.49
N LEU A 168 -32.26 -43.48 -10.56
CA LEU A 168 -31.19 -44.06 -11.39
C LEU A 168 -30.96 -45.56 -11.11
N MET A 169 -31.08 -45.99 -9.85
CA MET A 169 -30.91 -47.40 -9.45
C MET A 169 -32.08 -48.26 -9.91
N GLN A 170 -33.32 -47.76 -9.82
CA GLN A 170 -34.49 -48.48 -10.33
C GLN A 170 -34.45 -48.57 -11.86
N PHE A 171 -34.07 -47.49 -12.55
CA PHE A 171 -33.93 -47.46 -14.00
C PHE A 171 -32.92 -48.50 -14.53
N LEU A 172 -31.76 -48.62 -13.88
CA LEU A 172 -30.75 -49.63 -14.23
C LEU A 172 -31.24 -51.07 -13.95
N LYS A 173 -32.02 -51.28 -12.88
CA LYS A 173 -32.61 -52.58 -12.55
C LYS A 173 -33.64 -53.03 -13.60
N GLU A 174 -34.60 -52.16 -13.95
CA GLU A 174 -35.62 -52.46 -14.97
C GLU A 174 -34.97 -52.73 -16.35
N LEU A 175 -33.91 -51.99 -16.71
CA LEU A 175 -33.16 -52.25 -17.94
C LEU A 175 -32.44 -53.60 -17.94
N ALA A 176 -31.84 -54.02 -16.81
CA ALA A 176 -31.20 -55.32 -16.71
C ALA A 176 -32.22 -56.47 -16.85
N GLU A 177 -33.37 -56.35 -16.19
CA GLU A 177 -34.47 -57.32 -16.25
C GLU A 177 -35.10 -57.39 -17.66
N TYR A 178 -35.22 -56.26 -18.37
CA TYR A 178 -35.73 -56.21 -19.75
C TYR A 178 -34.84 -56.95 -20.76
N HIS A 179 -33.51 -56.90 -20.62
CA HIS A 179 -32.60 -57.57 -21.56
C HIS A 179 -32.50 -59.09 -21.31
N GLN A 180 -32.63 -59.54 -20.06
CA GLN A 180 -32.67 -60.98 -19.71
C GLN A 180 -33.85 -61.72 -20.38
N ALA A 181 -34.94 -61.02 -20.68
CA ALA A 181 -36.17 -61.60 -21.24
C ALA A 181 -36.16 -61.74 -22.78
N LYS A 182 -35.03 -61.53 -23.48
CA LYS A 182 -35.00 -61.30 -24.93
C LYS A 182 -34.00 -62.14 -25.74
N GLU A 183 -33.66 -63.34 -25.28
CA GLU A 183 -32.80 -64.28 -26.03
C GLU A 183 -33.59 -65.36 -26.80
N SER A 184 -32.97 -65.84 -27.89
CA SER A 184 -33.38 -66.96 -28.76
C SER A 184 -34.66 -66.80 -29.63
N CYS A 185 -34.44 -66.57 -30.93
CA CYS A 185 -35.26 -67.12 -32.02
C CYS A 185 -34.49 -66.98 -33.35
N ASP A 186 -33.64 -67.96 -33.65
CA ASP A 186 -32.92 -68.04 -34.94
C ASP A 186 -33.22 -69.39 -35.59
N ALA A 187 -33.52 -69.39 -36.90
CA ALA A 187 -34.22 -70.47 -37.58
C ALA A 187 -33.51 -70.88 -38.89
N GLY A 188 -32.36 -71.53 -38.74
CA GLY A 188 -31.56 -72.02 -39.85
C GLY A 188 -32.30 -73.05 -40.72
N THR A 189 -32.43 -72.76 -42.02
CA THR A 189 -32.94 -73.70 -43.02
C THR A 189 -31.78 -74.25 -43.86
N GLN A 190 -31.70 -75.57 -44.04
CA GLN A 190 -30.73 -76.20 -44.94
C GLN A 190 -31.40 -76.81 -46.17
N THR A 191 -30.66 -76.89 -47.27
CA THR A 191 -31.00 -77.72 -48.43
C THR A 191 -29.70 -78.25 -49.04
N SER A 192 -29.57 -79.57 -49.17
CA SER A 192 -28.39 -80.23 -49.74
C SER A 192 -28.62 -80.51 -51.24
N SER A 193 -27.66 -80.10 -52.08
CA SER A 193 -27.61 -80.47 -53.49
C SER A 193 -26.95 -81.84 -53.67
N THR A 194 -27.45 -82.71 -54.56
CA THR A 194 -26.91 -84.07 -54.72
C THR A 194 -26.91 -84.56 -56.17
N PHE A 195 -25.68 -84.67 -56.70
CA PHE A 195 -25.20 -85.39 -57.89
C PHE A 195 -25.63 -84.96 -59.31
N PRO A 196 -24.77 -85.26 -60.34
CA PRO A 196 -24.92 -84.72 -61.70
C PRO A 196 -25.34 -85.77 -62.74
N SER A 197 -25.80 -85.29 -63.91
CA SER A 197 -25.75 -86.03 -65.17
C SER A 197 -25.34 -85.08 -66.31
N LYS A 198 -24.77 -85.64 -67.38
CA LYS A 198 -23.94 -84.92 -68.37
C LYS A 198 -24.73 -84.12 -69.42
N ASP A 199 -24.02 -83.21 -70.09
CA ASP A 199 -24.34 -82.60 -71.37
C ASP A 199 -25.64 -81.76 -71.38
N SER A 200 -25.79 -80.88 -70.39
CA SER A 200 -26.90 -79.92 -70.32
C SER A 200 -26.73 -78.75 -71.31
N LEU A 201 -27.84 -78.20 -71.81
CA LEU A 201 -27.86 -76.96 -72.60
C LEU A 201 -27.16 -75.79 -71.87
N ALA A 202 -27.18 -75.79 -70.54
CA ALA A 202 -26.48 -74.81 -69.72
C ALA A 202 -24.97 -74.73 -70.02
N GLU A 203 -24.33 -75.87 -70.30
CA GLU A 203 -22.88 -75.95 -70.58
C GLU A 203 -22.54 -75.33 -71.95
N LYS A 204 -23.47 -75.37 -72.92
CA LYS A 204 -23.33 -74.72 -74.22
C LYS A 204 -23.66 -73.22 -74.18
N LEU A 205 -24.57 -72.81 -73.29
CA LEU A 205 -24.79 -71.38 -73.01
C LEU A 205 -23.58 -70.80 -72.29
N GLN A 206 -23.04 -71.49 -71.29
CA GLN A 206 -21.84 -71.09 -70.56
C GLN A 206 -20.64 -70.90 -71.50
N VAL A 207 -20.38 -71.80 -72.46
CA VAL A 207 -19.31 -71.61 -73.46
C VAL A 207 -19.55 -70.39 -74.37
N ILE A 208 -20.79 -69.95 -74.58
CA ILE A 208 -21.11 -68.71 -75.30
C ILE A 208 -20.88 -67.50 -74.39
N ASP A 209 -21.31 -67.56 -73.13
CA ASP A 209 -21.10 -66.50 -72.13
C ASP A 209 -19.60 -66.28 -71.86
N ASP A 210 -18.82 -67.37 -71.75
CA ASP A 210 -17.35 -67.35 -71.62
C ASP A 210 -16.70 -66.69 -72.84
N GLN A 211 -17.10 -67.07 -74.07
CA GLN A 211 -16.60 -66.43 -75.30
C GLN A 211 -16.99 -64.96 -75.41
N PHE A 212 -18.15 -64.55 -74.89
CA PHE A 212 -18.54 -63.14 -74.84
C PHE A 212 -17.83 -62.35 -73.73
N ALA A 213 -17.46 -62.99 -72.62
CA ALA A 213 -16.63 -62.41 -71.58
C ALA A 213 -15.21 -62.13 -72.08
N ASP A 214 -14.58 -63.09 -72.78
CA ASP A 214 -13.27 -62.93 -73.41
C ASP A 214 -13.29 -61.91 -74.56
N ALA A 215 -14.39 -61.85 -75.33
CA ALA A 215 -14.53 -60.93 -76.46
C ALA A 215 -14.85 -59.48 -76.06
N TYR A 216 -15.19 -59.21 -74.80
CA TYR A 216 -15.38 -57.84 -74.31
C TYR A 216 -14.01 -57.25 -73.93
N PRO A 217 -13.46 -56.26 -74.67
CA PRO A 217 -12.23 -55.61 -74.25
C PRO A 217 -12.50 -54.97 -72.88
N GLN A 218 -11.55 -55.07 -71.93
CA GLN A 218 -11.69 -54.38 -70.66
C GLN A 218 -11.78 -52.87 -70.90
N ARG A 219 -13.02 -52.37 -71.01
CA ARG A 219 -13.33 -50.97 -70.73
C ARG A 219 -12.75 -50.67 -69.35
N PRO A 220 -12.24 -49.44 -69.10
CA PRO A 220 -11.99 -49.01 -67.74
C PRO A 220 -13.24 -49.31 -66.92
N THR A 221 -13.13 -50.21 -65.93
CA THR A 221 -14.31 -50.67 -65.20
C THR A 221 -15.04 -49.46 -64.63
N LEU A 222 -16.38 -49.52 -64.58
CA LEU A 222 -17.16 -48.34 -64.17
C LEU A 222 -16.73 -47.89 -62.76
N GLU A 223 -16.40 -48.87 -61.91
CA GLU A 223 -15.70 -48.76 -60.63
C GLU A 223 -14.38 -47.95 -60.70
N CYS A 224 -13.51 -48.17 -61.69
CA CYS A 224 -12.24 -47.44 -61.84
C CYS A 224 -12.45 -45.95 -62.18
N LEU A 225 -13.51 -45.63 -62.92
CA LEU A 225 -13.92 -44.24 -63.16
C LEU A 225 -14.58 -43.63 -61.91
N GLU A 226 -15.42 -44.40 -61.21
CA GLU A 226 -16.07 -44.00 -59.97
C GLU A 226 -15.08 -43.76 -58.82
N ILE A 227 -14.04 -44.59 -58.70
CA ILE A 227 -12.92 -44.38 -57.77
C ILE A 227 -12.29 -43.01 -58.05
N LYS A 228 -11.82 -42.75 -59.28
CA LYS A 228 -11.20 -41.46 -59.64
C LYS A 228 -12.12 -40.26 -59.41
N LEU A 229 -13.42 -40.39 -59.68
CA LEU A 229 -14.39 -39.33 -59.45
C LEU A 229 -14.58 -39.05 -57.95
N ASN A 230 -14.61 -40.09 -57.11
CA ASN A 230 -14.60 -39.95 -55.66
C ASN A 230 -13.27 -39.41 -55.11
N GLU A 231 -12.14 -39.73 -55.73
CA GLU A 231 -10.83 -39.16 -55.39
C GLU A 231 -10.79 -37.66 -55.66
N TYR A 232 -11.18 -37.20 -56.86
CA TYR A 232 -11.27 -35.77 -57.16
C TYR A 232 -12.27 -35.04 -56.26
N LYS A 233 -13.41 -35.66 -55.95
CA LYS A 233 -14.38 -35.10 -54.97
C LYS A 233 -13.71 -34.92 -53.60
N ARG A 234 -12.99 -35.93 -53.11
CA ARG A 234 -12.24 -35.89 -51.84
C ARG A 234 -11.16 -34.82 -51.84
N GLU A 235 -10.43 -34.67 -52.95
CA GLU A 235 -9.40 -33.62 -53.09
C GLU A 235 -10.01 -32.21 -53.06
N ILE A 236 -11.10 -31.97 -53.81
CA ILE A 236 -11.81 -30.68 -53.81
C ILE A 236 -12.37 -30.37 -52.42
N GLU A 237 -12.95 -31.36 -51.74
CA GLU A 237 -13.40 -31.20 -50.35
C GLU A 237 -12.23 -30.90 -49.39
N GLN A 238 -11.08 -31.56 -49.54
CA GLN A 238 -9.89 -31.31 -48.72
C GLN A 238 -9.29 -29.92 -48.99
N GLN A 239 -9.22 -29.48 -50.24
CA GLN A 239 -8.77 -28.12 -50.61
C GLN A 239 -9.70 -27.06 -50.02
N LEU A 240 -11.01 -27.21 -50.17
CA LEU A 240 -12.00 -26.27 -49.61
C LEU A 240 -11.93 -26.21 -48.07
N ARG A 241 -11.78 -27.37 -47.40
CA ARG A 241 -11.56 -27.44 -45.94
C ARG A 241 -10.24 -26.77 -45.53
N ALA A 242 -9.16 -26.97 -46.28
CA ALA A 242 -7.87 -26.35 -46.01
C ALA A 242 -7.90 -24.82 -46.18
N GLU A 243 -8.49 -24.32 -47.26
CA GLU A 243 -8.74 -22.89 -47.46
C GLU A 243 -9.59 -22.28 -46.35
N MET A 244 -10.68 -22.96 -45.95
CA MET A 244 -11.56 -22.52 -44.87
C MET A 244 -10.79 -22.40 -43.55
N CYS A 245 -9.98 -23.41 -43.21
CA CYS A 245 -9.11 -23.40 -42.03
C CYS A 245 -8.05 -22.29 -42.10
N GLN A 246 -7.46 -22.03 -43.26
CA GLN A 246 -6.48 -20.95 -43.45
C GLN A 246 -7.11 -19.56 -43.30
N LYS A 247 -8.28 -19.33 -43.92
CA LYS A 247 -9.06 -18.07 -43.81
C LYS A 247 -9.52 -17.84 -42.37
N LEU A 248 -10.03 -18.87 -41.70
CA LEU A 248 -10.43 -18.83 -40.29
C LEU A 248 -9.24 -18.53 -39.36
N LYS A 249 -8.06 -19.14 -39.63
CA LYS A 249 -6.84 -18.86 -38.88
C LYS A 249 -6.39 -17.41 -39.05
N TYR A 250 -6.29 -16.93 -40.30
CA TYR A 250 -5.93 -15.54 -40.58
C TYR A 250 -6.87 -14.54 -39.89
N PHE A 251 -8.18 -14.79 -39.92
CA PHE A 251 -9.17 -13.98 -39.22
C PHE A 251 -8.94 -13.98 -37.69
N LYS A 252 -8.79 -15.18 -37.08
CA LYS A 252 -8.50 -15.31 -35.64
C LYS A 252 -7.20 -14.59 -35.25
N ASP A 253 -6.12 -14.81 -35.98
CA ASP A 253 -4.82 -14.19 -35.72
C ASP A 253 -4.91 -12.64 -35.84
N THR A 254 -5.69 -12.14 -36.80
CA THR A 254 -5.94 -10.70 -37.01
C THR A 254 -6.75 -10.08 -35.87
N GLU A 255 -7.87 -10.68 -35.46
CA GLU A 255 -8.67 -10.16 -34.33
C GLU A 255 -7.92 -10.26 -33.00
N ILE A 256 -7.18 -11.35 -32.77
CA ILE A 256 -6.29 -11.50 -31.61
C ILE A 256 -5.21 -10.40 -31.61
N ALA A 257 -4.65 -10.05 -32.77
CA ALA A 257 -3.68 -8.95 -32.89
C ALA A 257 -4.32 -7.59 -32.58
N LYS A 258 -5.52 -7.30 -33.10
CA LYS A 258 -6.28 -6.07 -32.80
C LYS A 258 -6.55 -5.94 -31.31
N VAL A 259 -7.12 -6.97 -30.68
CA VAL A 259 -7.42 -6.98 -29.23
C VAL A 259 -6.15 -6.79 -28.40
N LYS A 260 -5.05 -7.49 -28.73
CA LYS A 260 -3.76 -7.32 -28.04
C LYS A 260 -3.18 -5.91 -28.19
N MET A 261 -3.33 -5.26 -29.35
CA MET A 261 -2.86 -3.88 -29.53
C MET A 261 -3.73 -2.86 -28.79
N GLU A 262 -5.06 -3.02 -28.85
CA GLU A 262 -5.99 -2.14 -28.14
C GLU A 262 -5.83 -2.25 -26.62
N GLU A 263 -5.68 -3.46 -26.09
CA GLU A 263 -5.47 -3.65 -24.65
C GLU A 263 -4.11 -3.11 -24.18
N LYS A 264 -3.05 -3.31 -24.98
CA LYS A 264 -1.73 -2.69 -24.76
C LYS A 264 -1.79 -1.16 -24.84
N ARG A 265 -2.74 -0.58 -25.60
CA ARG A 265 -2.98 0.87 -25.69
C ARG A 265 -3.72 1.39 -24.46
N LYS A 266 -4.74 0.68 -23.97
CA LYS A 266 -5.46 1.01 -22.72
C LYS A 266 -4.53 0.95 -21.50
N SER A 267 -3.86 -0.18 -21.28
CA SER A 267 -2.92 -0.37 -20.17
C SER A 267 -1.82 0.71 -20.16
N LYS A 268 -1.23 1.06 -21.31
CA LYS A 268 -0.30 2.19 -21.43
C LYS A 268 -0.91 3.53 -21.03
N LYS A 269 -2.16 3.81 -21.45
CA LYS A 269 -2.88 5.04 -21.11
C LYS A 269 -3.16 5.10 -19.61
N GLU A 270 -3.62 4.02 -19.00
CA GLU A 270 -3.92 3.92 -17.56
C GLU A 270 -2.66 4.10 -16.70
N VAL A 271 -1.54 3.47 -17.09
CA VAL A 271 -0.24 3.67 -16.44
C VAL A 271 0.23 5.13 -16.57
N ALA A 272 0.10 5.74 -17.75
CA ALA A 272 0.43 7.16 -17.93
C ALA A 272 -0.48 8.08 -17.11
N GLU A 273 -1.78 7.80 -17.03
CA GLU A 273 -2.71 8.53 -16.17
C GLU A 273 -2.40 8.35 -14.68
N PHE A 274 -1.97 7.17 -14.25
CA PHE A 274 -1.54 6.91 -12.88
C PHE A 274 -0.31 7.74 -12.52
N TRP A 275 0.75 7.70 -13.34
CA TRP A 275 1.93 8.53 -13.14
C TRP A 275 1.59 10.02 -13.15
N ASN A 276 0.77 10.48 -14.10
CA ASN A 276 0.30 11.87 -14.15
C ASN A 276 -0.60 12.27 -12.97
N LYS A 277 -1.21 11.33 -12.24
CA LYS A 277 -1.96 11.61 -10.99
C LYS A 277 -1.02 11.63 -9.78
N PHE A 278 -0.08 10.69 -9.71
CA PHE A 278 0.95 10.60 -8.67
C PHE A 278 1.88 11.81 -8.67
N ASP A 279 2.40 12.19 -9.84
CA ASP A 279 3.34 13.31 -10.00
C ASP A 279 2.73 14.64 -9.56
N ARG A 280 1.49 14.95 -10.01
CA ARG A 280 0.73 16.13 -9.54
C ARG A 280 0.46 16.11 -8.04
N ALA A 281 0.25 14.95 -7.42
CA ALA A 281 0.07 14.85 -5.96
C ALA A 281 1.41 15.10 -5.21
N CYS A 282 2.53 14.63 -5.77
CA CYS A 282 3.87 14.92 -5.25
C CYS A 282 4.24 16.41 -5.41
N GLN A 283 3.94 17.01 -6.57
CA GLN A 283 4.14 18.43 -6.84
C GLN A 283 3.30 19.31 -5.90
N ALA A 284 1.99 19.07 -5.78
CA ALA A 284 1.14 19.84 -4.87
C ALA A 284 1.62 19.74 -3.40
N LYS A 285 2.20 18.60 -3.01
CA LYS A 285 2.79 18.41 -1.68
C LYS A 285 4.11 19.16 -1.51
N SER A 286 4.99 19.19 -2.50
CA SER A 286 6.25 19.95 -2.43
C SER A 286 6.00 21.45 -2.45
N GLU A 287 5.10 21.93 -3.31
CA GLU A 287 4.67 23.35 -3.38
C GLU A 287 4.06 23.82 -2.06
N ALA A 288 3.21 23.00 -1.42
CA ALA A 288 2.64 23.30 -0.11
C ALA A 288 3.71 23.35 1.01
N LEU A 289 4.74 22.48 0.94
CA LEU A 289 5.86 22.50 1.89
C LEU A 289 6.76 23.72 1.68
N ILE A 290 7.14 24.03 0.44
CA ILE A 290 7.94 25.21 0.08
C ILE A 290 7.21 26.50 0.47
N SER A 291 5.89 26.57 0.25
CA SER A 291 5.07 27.71 0.66
C SER A 291 5.06 27.87 2.18
N ARG A 292 4.94 26.78 2.93
CA ARG A 292 5.01 26.78 4.40
C ARG A 292 6.39 27.20 4.92
N GLU A 293 7.45 26.68 4.31
CA GLU A 293 8.84 27.01 4.66
C GLU A 293 9.13 28.48 4.43
N LYS A 294 8.75 29.02 3.26
CA LYS A 294 8.81 30.45 2.94
C LYS A 294 8.07 31.29 3.99
N MET A 295 6.82 30.95 4.30
CA MET A 295 6.04 31.64 5.36
C MET A 295 6.64 31.51 6.77
N THR A 296 7.48 30.52 7.06
CA THR A 296 8.27 30.50 8.32
C THR A 296 9.51 31.37 8.25
N LEU A 297 10.25 31.34 7.14
CA LEU A 297 11.45 32.15 6.94
C LEU A 297 11.14 33.65 6.92
N GLU A 298 10.08 34.07 6.21
CA GLU A 298 9.65 35.48 6.15
C GLU A 298 9.29 36.02 7.54
N ARG A 299 8.65 35.23 8.40
CA ARG A 299 8.33 35.62 9.78
C ARG A 299 9.57 35.69 10.68
N ILE A 300 10.53 34.78 10.51
CA ILE A 300 11.79 34.81 11.25
C ILE A 300 12.62 36.04 10.82
N GLN A 301 12.69 36.32 9.53
CA GLN A 301 13.36 37.52 9.00
C GLN A 301 12.70 38.80 9.52
N GLN A 302 11.38 38.94 9.43
CA GLN A 302 10.66 40.10 9.97
C GLN A 302 10.92 40.31 11.47
N HIS A 303 10.97 39.22 12.25
CA HIS A 303 11.28 39.28 13.67
C HIS A 303 12.71 39.77 13.92
N GLN A 304 13.71 39.21 13.23
CA GLN A 304 15.11 39.64 13.31
C GLN A 304 15.27 41.11 12.86
N GLU A 305 14.54 41.55 11.84
CA GLU A 305 14.50 42.94 11.41
C GLU A 305 13.86 43.85 12.48
N THR A 306 12.87 43.40 13.25
CA THR A 306 12.34 44.16 14.40
C THR A 306 13.35 44.22 15.56
N GLU A 307 13.91 43.08 15.98
CA GLU A 307 14.88 43.01 17.08
C GLU A 307 16.12 43.89 16.80
N THR A 308 16.68 43.82 15.58
CA THR A 308 17.83 44.65 15.21
C THR A 308 17.52 46.15 15.18
N ARG A 309 16.30 46.55 14.77
CA ARG A 309 15.82 47.94 14.87
C ARG A 309 15.66 48.38 16.33
N GLU A 310 15.10 47.54 17.18
CA GLU A 310 14.88 47.83 18.61
C GLU A 310 16.21 47.93 19.38
N ILE A 311 17.13 46.98 19.19
CA ILE A 311 18.49 47.01 19.76
C ILE A 311 19.23 48.27 19.30
N TYR A 312 19.12 48.65 18.03
CA TYR A 312 19.70 49.90 17.54
C TYR A 312 19.07 51.13 18.20
N ALA A 313 17.74 51.20 18.31
CA ALA A 313 17.04 52.31 18.96
C ALA A 313 17.40 52.45 20.44
N GLN A 314 17.46 51.33 21.19
CA GLN A 314 17.91 51.30 22.58
C GLN A 314 19.37 51.79 22.70
N ARG A 315 20.27 51.33 21.82
CA ARG A 315 21.66 51.80 21.79
C ARG A 315 21.77 53.30 21.50
N GLN A 316 20.95 53.84 20.60
CA GLN A 316 20.93 55.28 20.31
C GLN A 316 20.35 56.12 21.45
N LEU A 317 19.43 55.56 22.26
CA LEU A 317 18.95 56.22 23.48
C LEU A 317 20.05 56.27 24.54
N LEU A 318 20.67 55.12 24.84
CA LEU A 318 21.76 55.03 25.82
C LEU A 318 22.95 55.93 25.50
N LEU A 319 23.30 56.10 24.21
CA LEU A 319 24.35 57.05 23.80
C LEU A 319 23.99 58.50 24.13
N LYS A 320 22.74 58.91 23.91
CA LYS A 320 22.25 60.26 24.26
C LYS A 320 22.24 60.49 25.77
N ASP A 321 21.85 59.48 26.54
CA ASP A 321 21.86 59.54 28.01
C ASP A 321 23.30 59.65 28.56
N ILE A 322 24.25 58.92 27.97
CA ILE A 322 25.69 59.03 28.30
C ILE A 322 26.23 60.43 28.02
N ASP A 323 25.92 61.01 26.86
CA ASP A 323 26.39 62.36 26.51
C ASP A 323 25.71 63.45 27.36
N LEU A 324 24.43 63.28 27.71
CA LEU A 324 23.71 64.14 28.65
C LEU A 324 24.32 64.09 30.06
N LEU A 325 24.66 62.90 30.55
CA LEU A 325 25.33 62.73 31.84
C LEU A 325 26.73 63.36 31.84
N ARG A 326 27.52 63.17 30.77
CA ARG A 326 28.84 63.81 30.62
C ARG A 326 28.75 65.34 30.58
N GLY A 327 27.70 65.89 29.97
CA GLY A 327 27.41 67.33 30.02
C GLY A 327 27.15 67.85 31.43
N ARG A 328 26.35 67.13 32.23
CA ARG A 328 26.08 67.46 33.64
C ARG A 328 27.31 67.29 34.53
N GLU A 329 28.12 66.27 34.27
CA GLU A 329 29.39 66.04 34.97
C GLU A 329 30.35 67.22 34.75
N ALA A 330 30.47 67.71 33.51
CA ALA A 330 31.28 68.89 33.19
C ALA A 330 30.75 70.17 33.87
N GLU A 331 29.43 70.38 33.89
CA GLU A 331 28.81 71.52 34.60
C GLU A 331 29.06 71.47 36.11
N LEU A 332 28.88 70.30 36.74
CA LEU A 332 29.14 70.10 38.17
C LEU A 332 30.61 70.31 38.49
N LYS A 333 31.52 69.79 37.65
CA LYS A 333 32.96 69.99 37.80
C LYS A 333 33.34 71.48 37.71
N GLN A 334 32.81 72.22 36.73
CA GLN A 334 33.05 73.66 36.61
C GLN A 334 32.53 74.44 37.84
N ARG A 335 31.40 74.03 38.43
CA ARG A 335 30.88 74.62 39.67
C ARG A 335 31.76 74.31 40.88
N ILE A 336 32.34 73.11 40.96
CA ILE A 336 33.28 72.72 42.02
C ILE A 336 34.58 73.53 41.88
N GLU A 337 35.18 73.60 40.69
CA GLU A 337 36.40 74.38 40.43
C GLU A 337 36.20 75.87 40.76
N ALA A 338 35.03 76.44 40.42
CA ALA A 338 34.68 77.82 40.78
C ALA A 338 34.52 78.02 42.30
N PHE A 339 33.99 77.03 43.02
CA PHE A 339 33.83 77.07 44.48
C PHE A 339 35.15 76.88 45.23
N GLU A 340 36.05 76.03 44.73
CA GLU A 340 37.42 75.88 45.22
C GLU A 340 38.22 77.18 45.04
N LEU A 341 38.10 77.84 43.88
CA LEU A 341 38.69 79.16 43.65
C LEU A 341 38.12 80.23 44.60
N TYR A 342 36.81 80.21 44.89
CA TYR A 342 36.17 81.11 45.85
C TYR A 342 36.72 80.90 47.28
N ILE A 343 36.81 79.64 47.74
CA ILE A 343 37.39 79.32 49.05
C ILE A 343 38.87 79.73 49.12
N SER A 344 39.65 79.47 48.07
CA SER A 344 41.06 79.87 47.99
C SER A 344 41.22 81.39 48.11
N PHE A 345 40.39 82.17 47.43
CA PHE A 345 40.36 83.62 47.53
C PHE A 345 39.99 84.10 48.95
N ASP A 346 38.95 83.53 49.57
CA ASP A 346 38.50 83.92 50.91
C ASP A 346 39.54 83.61 52.00
N VAL A 347 40.21 82.45 51.92
CA VAL A 347 41.32 82.08 52.81
C VAL A 347 42.50 83.04 52.66
N VAL A 348 42.88 83.41 51.43
CA VAL A 348 43.94 84.39 51.17
C VAL A 348 43.54 85.78 51.68
N TYR A 349 42.29 86.20 51.46
CA TYR A 349 41.75 87.47 51.94
C TYR A 349 41.76 87.56 53.47
N CYS A 350 41.27 86.53 54.17
CA CYS A 350 41.27 86.46 55.63
C CYS A 350 42.70 86.48 56.20
N SER A 351 43.63 85.74 55.58
CA SER A 351 45.06 85.74 55.96
C SER A 351 45.69 87.13 55.80
N LEU A 352 45.42 87.81 54.68
CA LEU A 352 45.91 89.17 54.43
C LEU A 352 45.30 90.20 55.41
N ALA A 353 43.99 90.11 55.69
CA ALA A 353 43.31 90.97 56.66
C ALA A 353 43.88 90.79 58.09
N LEU A 354 44.19 89.56 58.48
CA LEU A 354 44.86 89.25 59.75
C LEU A 354 46.27 89.85 59.80
N GLN A 355 47.08 89.68 58.75
CA GLN A 355 48.42 90.27 58.66
C GLN A 355 48.40 91.81 58.68
N ILE A 356 47.43 92.45 58.02
CA ILE A 356 47.24 93.91 58.06
C ILE A 356 46.90 94.37 59.48
N SER A 357 46.04 93.62 60.18
CA SER A 357 45.65 93.92 61.56
C SER A 357 46.84 93.81 62.52
N GLN A 358 47.59 92.70 62.46
CA GLN A 358 48.83 92.51 63.23
C GLN A 358 49.88 93.60 62.94
N ARG A 359 50.03 94.03 61.67
CA ARG A 359 50.92 95.14 61.31
C ARG A 359 50.45 96.46 61.92
N ARG A 360 49.14 96.77 61.92
CA ARG A 360 48.58 97.97 62.56
C ARG A 360 48.85 97.97 64.07
N GLU A 361 48.63 96.84 64.75
CA GLU A 361 48.94 96.69 66.17
C GLU A 361 50.43 96.90 66.47
N LEU A 362 51.32 96.30 65.66
CA LEU A 362 52.77 96.49 65.79
C LEU A 362 53.17 97.95 65.57
N THR A 363 52.68 98.62 64.53
CA THR A 363 52.93 100.05 64.26
C THR A 363 52.40 100.93 65.40
N HIS A 364 51.20 100.66 65.92
CA HIS A 364 50.64 101.39 67.06
C HIS A 364 51.49 101.18 68.33
N SER A 365 51.93 99.95 68.61
CA SER A 365 52.85 99.63 69.72
C SER A 365 54.23 100.29 69.57
N PHE A 366 54.65 100.61 68.34
CA PHE A 366 55.89 101.31 68.05
C PHE A 366 55.73 102.82 68.21
N SER A 367 54.60 103.39 67.75
CA SER A 367 54.24 104.79 67.98
C SER A 367 54.17 105.11 69.48
N LEU A 368 53.45 104.29 70.26
CA LEU A 368 53.38 104.44 71.73
C LEU A 368 54.75 104.32 72.42
N ARG A 369 55.71 103.58 71.82
CA ARG A 369 57.10 103.49 72.31
C ARG A 369 57.91 104.73 71.93
N LEU A 370 57.71 105.28 70.74
CA LEU A 370 58.33 106.55 70.32
C LEU A 370 57.79 107.72 71.14
N GLU A 371 56.49 107.79 71.39
CA GLU A 371 55.86 108.81 72.24
C GLU A 371 56.40 108.75 73.68
N ARG A 372 56.49 107.55 74.28
CA ARG A 372 57.12 107.38 75.60
C ARG A 372 58.61 107.76 75.60
N SER A 373 59.33 107.47 74.52
CA SER A 373 60.74 107.88 74.36
C SER A 373 60.88 109.41 74.25
N ALA A 374 60.03 110.06 73.45
CA ALA A 374 59.97 111.51 73.29
C ALA A 374 59.54 112.23 74.57
N PHE A 375 58.63 111.63 75.35
CA PHE A 375 58.26 112.14 76.68
C PHE A 375 59.45 112.06 77.64
N CYS A 376 60.19 110.95 77.64
CA CYS A 376 61.42 110.80 78.43
C CYS A 376 62.55 111.75 78.00
N THR A 377 62.71 112.08 76.72
CA THR A 377 63.72 113.08 76.30
C THR A 377 63.27 114.51 76.60
N THR A 378 61.98 114.83 76.44
CA THR A 378 61.43 116.15 76.81
C THR A 378 61.57 116.37 78.32
N SER A 379 61.27 115.36 79.14
CA SER A 379 61.49 115.36 80.59
C SER A 379 62.97 115.42 81.00
N ARG A 380 63.92 115.30 80.05
CA ARG A 380 65.37 115.42 80.29
C ARG A 380 65.95 116.79 79.92
N TYR A 381 65.14 117.67 79.35
CA TYR A 381 65.50 119.04 78.94
C TYR A 381 64.51 120.10 79.47
N GLY A 382 63.70 119.77 80.49
CA GLY A 382 62.53 120.56 80.91
C GLY A 382 62.25 120.61 82.42
N LEU A 383 63.28 120.76 83.25
CA LEU A 383 63.36 121.19 84.67
C LEU A 383 64.86 121.51 84.89
N ILE A 384 65.35 122.61 85.46
CA ILE A 384 64.79 123.64 86.39
C ILE A 384 64.28 123.02 87.69
#